data_AF-A0A2E8VZE8-F1
#
_entry.id   AF-A0A2E8VZE8-F1
#
_cell.length_a   1.000
_cell.length_b   1.000
_cell.length_c   1.000
_cell.angle_alpha   90.00
_cell.angle_beta   90.00
_cell.angle_gamma   90.00
#
_symmetry.space_group_name_H-M   'P 1'
#
loop_
_entity.id
_entity.type
_entity.pdbx_description
1 polymer ?
#
loop_
_entity_poly.entity_id
_entity_poly.type
_entity_poly.pdbx_seq_one_letter_code
_entity_poly.pdbx_strand_id
1 'polypeptide(L)'
;MLDNRLDKVSDKISYRISIITLDSHNAMPCKRAWSNLLEDFDGLEVSIFAAAEWGENPSALAETKAAIDKSDIIIVNLLFLEDHIKPILPLLKARREKCDAMIGVVCDADLVKLTRMGSLDMQAPESGAVALLKKLRGSSKPSSETGEKKMRMLRRLPKILKYIPGKAQDLRAWFLVMQYWLGGTDENI
;
A
#
# COMPACT_ATOMS: atom_id res chain seq x y z
N MET A 1 -6.01 -0.61 53.81
CA MET A 1 -6.49 -1.29 52.58
C MET A 1 -5.96 -0.50 51.41
N LEU A 2 -4.86 -0.93 50.79
CA LEU A 2 -4.28 -0.28 49.63
C LEU A 2 -4.93 -0.91 48.39
N ASP A 3 -5.66 -0.10 47.63
CA ASP A 3 -6.34 -0.47 46.40
C ASP A 3 -5.29 -0.80 45.33
N ASN A 4 -4.91 -2.08 45.23
CA ASN A 4 -3.93 -2.59 44.30
C ASN A 4 -4.56 -2.83 42.92
N ARG A 5 -5.14 -1.78 42.33
CA ARG A 5 -5.52 -1.79 40.92
C ARG A 5 -4.27 -1.50 40.11
N LEU A 6 -3.49 -2.54 39.89
CA LEU A 6 -2.65 -2.60 38.71
C LEU A 6 -3.61 -2.53 37.52
N ASP A 7 -3.77 -1.33 36.98
CA ASP A 7 -4.48 -1.10 35.74
C ASP A 7 -3.99 -2.13 34.74
N LYS A 8 -4.93 -2.96 34.29
CA LYS A 8 -4.72 -4.00 33.31
C LYS A 8 -4.37 -3.29 32.01
N VAL A 9 -3.09 -2.93 31.83
CA VAL A 9 -2.56 -2.48 30.56
C VAL A 9 -2.92 -3.58 29.58
N SER A 10 -3.89 -3.29 28.73
CA SER A 10 -4.30 -4.20 27.68
C SER A 10 -3.07 -4.41 26.81
N ASP A 11 -2.43 -5.56 26.93
CA ASP A 11 -1.26 -6.00 26.15
C ASP A 11 -1.68 -6.35 24.70
N LYS A 12 -2.51 -5.47 24.13
CA LYS A 12 -3.16 -5.66 22.85
C LYS A 12 -2.16 -5.28 21.77
N ILE A 13 -1.76 -6.28 21.00
CA ILE A 13 -0.89 -6.10 19.84
C ILE A 13 -1.68 -5.26 18.83
N SER A 14 -1.34 -3.97 18.70
CA SER A 14 -1.88 -3.09 17.66
C SER A 14 -1.15 -3.37 16.35
N TYR A 15 -1.91 -3.58 15.28
CA TYR A 15 -1.40 -3.78 13.93
C TYR A 15 -1.92 -2.68 13.01
N ARG A 16 -1.03 -1.94 12.36
CA ARG A 16 -1.35 -0.66 11.72
C ARG A 16 -1.18 -0.71 10.21
N ILE A 17 -2.26 -0.44 9.50
CA ILE A 17 -2.30 -0.30 8.04
C ILE A 17 -2.51 1.18 7.71
N SER A 18 -1.56 1.78 6.99
CA SER A 18 -1.69 3.14 6.46
C SER A 18 -1.82 3.14 4.95
N ILE A 19 -2.85 3.81 4.46
CA ILE A 19 -3.13 3.98 3.04
C ILE A 19 -2.92 5.46 2.72
N ILE A 20 -1.94 5.76 1.88
CA ILE A 20 -1.59 7.11 1.45
C ILE A 20 -2.02 7.25 -0.01
N THR A 21 -3.04 8.07 -0.24
CA THR A 21 -3.71 8.20 -1.54
C THR A 21 -3.91 9.66 -1.92
N LEU A 22 -4.32 9.93 -3.16
CA LEU A 22 -4.58 11.30 -3.62
C LEU A 22 -5.73 11.96 -2.86
N ASP A 23 -6.87 11.26 -2.76
CA ASP A 23 -8.11 11.76 -2.19
C ASP A 23 -8.77 10.72 -1.26
N SER A 24 -9.80 11.17 -0.53
CA SER A 24 -10.53 10.37 0.46
C SER A 24 -11.74 9.62 -0.11
N HIS A 25 -11.85 9.43 -1.43
CA HIS A 25 -13.01 8.74 -2.05
C HIS A 25 -13.24 7.35 -1.45
N ASN A 26 -12.15 6.61 -1.21
CA ASN A 26 -12.20 5.27 -0.62
C ASN A 26 -12.24 5.26 0.93
N ALA A 27 -12.31 6.43 1.59
CA ALA A 27 -12.31 6.51 3.06
C ALA A 27 -13.53 5.83 3.70
N MET A 28 -14.71 6.01 3.12
CA MET A 28 -15.93 5.38 3.64
C MET A 28 -15.93 3.85 3.43
N PRO A 29 -15.61 3.31 2.23
CA PRO A 29 -15.39 1.88 2.05
C PRO A 29 -14.38 1.29 3.04
N CYS A 30 -13.24 1.94 3.24
CA CYS A 30 -12.23 1.47 4.19
C CYS A 30 -12.70 1.48 5.63
N LYS A 31 -13.48 2.49 6.04
CA LYS A 31 -14.06 2.52 7.39
C LYS A 31 -15.02 1.34 7.62
N ARG A 32 -15.80 0.97 6.59
CA ARG A 32 -16.73 -0.17 6.66
C ARG A 32 -15.98 -1.50 6.67
N ALA A 33 -15.03 -1.69 5.77
CA ALA A 33 -14.17 -2.88 5.73
C ALA A 33 -13.41 -3.06 7.05
N TRP A 34 -12.82 -2.00 7.59
CA TRP A 34 -12.17 -2.02 8.90
C TRP A 34 -13.12 -2.43 10.04
N SER A 35 -14.34 -1.87 10.07
CA SER A 35 -15.32 -2.22 11.10
C SER A 35 -15.68 -3.72 11.07
N ASN A 36 -15.76 -4.33 9.89
CA ASN A 36 -16.01 -5.75 9.74
C ASN A 36 -14.79 -6.59 10.16
N LEU A 37 -13.57 -6.13 9.84
CA LEU A 37 -12.33 -6.84 10.18
C LEU A 37 -12.01 -6.82 11.67
N LEU A 38 -12.48 -5.83 12.42
CA LEU A 38 -12.25 -5.76 13.87
C LEU A 38 -12.84 -6.93 14.64
N GLU A 39 -13.88 -7.60 14.11
CA GLU A 39 -14.45 -8.80 14.73
C GLU A 39 -13.43 -9.97 14.75
N ASP A 40 -12.62 -10.08 13.70
CA ASP A 40 -11.63 -11.14 13.52
C ASP A 40 -10.21 -10.72 13.97
N PHE A 41 -9.90 -9.42 13.90
CA PHE A 41 -8.56 -8.86 14.14
C PHE A 41 -8.60 -7.76 15.20
N ASP A 42 -8.69 -8.21 16.46
CA ASP A 42 -8.69 -7.29 17.59
C ASP A 42 -7.37 -6.50 17.67
N GLY A 43 -7.43 -5.17 17.53
CA GLY A 43 -6.25 -4.30 17.53
C GLY A 43 -5.77 -3.84 16.15
N LEU A 44 -6.48 -4.23 15.09
CA LEU A 44 -6.25 -3.69 13.76
C LEU A 44 -6.65 -2.20 13.68
N GLU A 45 -5.72 -1.37 13.23
CA GLU A 45 -5.94 0.04 12.93
C GLU A 45 -5.75 0.26 11.42
N VAL A 46 -6.76 0.79 10.75
CA VAL A 46 -6.67 1.19 9.32
C VAL A 46 -6.85 2.69 9.23
N SER A 47 -5.93 3.37 8.57
CA SER A 47 -5.97 4.83 8.39
C SER A 47 -5.74 5.20 6.92
N ILE A 48 -6.52 6.17 6.43
CA ILE A 48 -6.32 6.78 5.12
C ILE A 48 -5.83 8.20 5.28
N PHE A 49 -4.82 8.54 4.49
CA PHE A 49 -4.24 9.87 4.39
C PHE A 49 -4.40 10.38 2.95
N ALA A 50 -5.20 11.43 2.77
CA ALA A 50 -5.45 12.06 1.49
C ALA A 50 -4.45 13.19 1.24
N ALA A 51 -3.59 13.02 0.22
CA ALA A 51 -2.52 13.96 -0.09
C ALA A 51 -3.05 15.34 -0.56
N ALA A 52 -4.23 15.37 -1.18
CA ALA A 52 -4.88 16.61 -1.59
C ALA A 52 -5.16 17.58 -0.43
N GLU A 53 -5.24 17.08 0.81
CA GLU A 53 -5.51 17.90 2.00
C GLU A 53 -4.26 18.61 2.52
N TRP A 54 -3.05 18.20 2.13
CA TRP A 54 -1.81 18.68 2.75
C TRP A 54 -1.48 20.15 2.47
N GLY A 55 -1.95 20.69 1.34
CA GLY A 55 -1.74 22.09 0.99
C GLY A 55 -2.55 23.06 1.87
N GLU A 56 -3.77 22.65 2.24
CA GLU A 56 -4.71 23.47 3.01
C GLU A 56 -4.69 23.12 4.50
N ASN A 57 -4.27 21.90 4.85
CA ASN A 57 -4.15 21.41 6.22
C ASN A 57 -2.74 20.84 6.49
N PRO A 58 -1.82 21.65 7.02
CA PRO A 58 -0.49 21.19 7.43
C PRO A 58 -0.51 20.07 8.48
N SER A 59 -1.57 19.96 9.30
CA SER A 59 -1.69 18.86 10.29
C SER A 59 -1.85 17.51 9.61
N ALA A 60 -2.59 17.44 8.50
CA ALA A 60 -2.79 16.20 7.75
C ALA A 60 -1.46 15.62 7.23
N LEU A 61 -0.53 16.48 6.78
CA LEU A 61 0.81 16.04 6.42
C LEU A 61 1.60 15.55 7.63
N ALA A 62 1.53 16.26 8.76
CA ALA A 62 2.22 15.84 9.99
C ALA A 62 1.72 14.48 10.50
N GLU A 63 0.40 14.26 10.48
CA GLU A 63 -0.25 13.00 10.84
C GLU A 63 0.17 11.86 9.91
N THR A 64 0.21 12.12 8.59
CA THR A 64 0.71 11.15 7.60
C THR A 64 2.14 10.74 7.92
N LYS A 65 3.03 11.71 8.20
CA LYS A 65 4.43 11.44 8.54
C LYS A 65 4.57 10.60 9.80
N ALA A 66 3.79 10.91 10.84
CA ALA A 66 3.76 10.14 12.08
C ALA A 66 3.23 8.71 11.86
N ALA A 67 2.22 8.55 10.99
CA ALA A 67 1.68 7.25 10.63
C ALA A 67 2.70 6.37 9.90
N ILE A 68 3.45 6.94 8.94
CA ILE A 68 4.51 6.20 8.22
C ILE A 68 5.49 5.57 9.21
N ASP A 69 5.90 6.27 10.26
CA ASP A 69 6.92 5.75 11.21
C ASP A 69 6.45 4.51 11.98
N LYS A 70 5.14 4.41 12.26
CA LYS A 70 4.54 3.38 13.12
C LYS A 70 3.83 2.24 12.38
N SER A 71 3.60 2.36 11.08
CA SER A 71 2.74 1.43 10.34
C SER A 71 3.42 0.14 9.90
N ASP A 72 2.73 -0.98 10.07
CA ASP A 72 3.20 -2.33 9.77
C ASP A 72 2.96 -2.69 8.31
N ILE A 73 1.88 -2.15 7.72
CA ILE A 73 1.65 -2.16 6.27
C ILE A 73 1.44 -0.74 5.78
N ILE A 74 2.13 -0.38 4.70
CA ILE A 74 1.96 0.91 4.03
C ILE A 74 1.58 0.69 2.58
N ILE A 75 0.44 1.23 2.17
CA ILE A 75 -0.04 1.25 0.79
C ILE A 75 0.06 2.68 0.29
N VAL A 76 0.72 2.89 -0.85
CA VAL A 76 0.81 4.20 -1.52
C VAL A 76 0.26 4.08 -2.94
N ASN A 77 -0.76 4.86 -3.24
CA ASN A 77 -1.46 4.77 -4.52
C ASN A 77 -1.93 6.15 -4.99
N LEU A 78 -2.12 6.35 -6.29
CA LEU A 78 -2.57 7.60 -6.91
C LEU A 78 -1.70 8.85 -6.61
N LEU A 79 -0.51 8.68 -6.01
CA LEU A 79 0.44 9.77 -5.78
C LEU A 79 1.38 9.93 -6.98
N PHE A 80 1.23 11.05 -7.70
CA PHE A 80 2.04 11.40 -8.87
C PHE A 80 2.69 12.78 -8.80
N LEU A 81 2.18 13.67 -7.96
CA LEU A 81 2.67 15.04 -7.86
C LEU A 81 3.91 15.11 -6.99
N GLU A 82 4.95 15.77 -7.48
CA GLU A 82 6.23 15.89 -6.79
C GLU A 82 6.08 16.56 -5.41
N ASP A 83 5.17 17.53 -5.28
CA ASP A 83 4.89 18.24 -4.03
C ASP A 83 4.23 17.33 -2.97
N HIS A 84 3.52 16.29 -3.39
CA HIS A 84 3.02 15.25 -2.47
C HIS A 84 4.11 14.22 -2.16
N ILE A 85 4.99 13.90 -3.11
CA ILE A 85 5.98 12.82 -2.93
C ILE A 85 7.16 13.28 -2.09
N LYS A 86 7.72 14.46 -2.38
CA LYS A 86 8.92 15.00 -1.72
C LYS A 86 8.85 14.96 -0.18
N PRO A 87 7.75 15.35 0.48
CA PRO A 87 7.69 15.40 1.93
C PRO A 87 7.70 14.03 2.63
N ILE A 88 7.28 12.96 1.95
CA ILE A 88 7.10 11.62 2.55
C ILE A 88 8.11 10.60 2.06
N LEU A 89 8.70 10.78 0.88
CA LEU A 89 9.60 9.80 0.26
C LEU A 89 10.80 9.40 1.15
N PRO A 90 11.49 10.33 1.85
CA PRO A 90 12.57 9.95 2.77
C PRO A 90 12.09 9.07 3.93
N LEU A 91 10.90 9.33 4.46
CA LEU A 91 10.31 8.55 5.55
C LEU A 91 9.91 7.16 5.09
N LEU A 92 9.29 7.05 3.91
CA LEU A 92 8.96 5.76 3.31
C LEU A 92 10.22 4.92 3.07
N LYS A 93 11.30 5.53 2.55
CA LYS A 93 12.61 4.86 2.41
C LYS A 93 13.14 4.35 3.74
N ALA A 94 13.06 5.15 4.81
CA ALA A 94 13.52 4.77 6.13
C ALA A 94 12.64 3.69 6.80
N ARG A 95 11.34 3.69 6.51
CA ARG A 95 10.38 2.72 7.06
C ARG A 95 10.39 1.39 6.35
N ARG A 96 10.70 1.35 5.04
CA ARG A 96 10.58 0.17 4.16
C ARG A 96 11.05 -1.16 4.77
N GLU A 97 12.20 -1.17 5.44
CA GLU A 97 12.79 -2.39 6.02
C GLU A 97 12.19 -2.76 7.38
N LYS A 98 11.46 -1.84 8.02
CA LYS A 98 10.88 -1.97 9.36
C LYS A 98 9.40 -2.32 9.36
N CYS A 99 8.70 -2.10 8.24
CA CYS A 99 7.33 -2.56 8.04
C CYS A 99 7.31 -3.95 7.39
N ASP A 100 6.23 -4.70 7.61
CA ASP A 100 6.02 -6.04 7.04
C ASP A 100 5.78 -5.97 5.53
N ALA A 101 5.09 -4.92 5.07
CA ALA A 101 4.89 -4.66 3.65
C ALA A 101 4.84 -3.16 3.33
N MET A 102 5.49 -2.80 2.22
CA MET A 102 5.33 -1.51 1.56
C MET A 102 4.86 -1.76 0.14
N ILE A 103 3.76 -1.14 -0.27
CA ILE A 103 3.07 -1.45 -1.52
C ILE A 103 2.82 -0.17 -2.30
N GLY A 104 3.58 0.04 -3.38
CA GLY A 104 3.34 1.12 -4.33
C GLY A 104 2.55 0.62 -5.54
N VAL A 105 1.33 1.10 -5.75
CA VAL A 105 0.47 0.73 -6.90
C VAL A 105 -0.14 1.98 -7.54
N VAL A 106 -0.13 2.08 -8.87
CA VAL A 106 -0.74 3.22 -9.60
C VAL A 106 -0.22 4.57 -9.05
N CYS A 107 1.09 4.70 -8.88
CA CYS A 107 1.75 5.89 -8.34
C CYS A 107 3.09 6.11 -9.05
N ASP A 108 3.81 7.16 -8.66
CA ASP A 108 5.12 7.49 -9.22
C ASP A 108 6.12 6.31 -9.16
N ALA A 109 7.01 6.25 -10.14
CA ALA A 109 7.96 5.15 -10.28
C ALA A 109 8.89 4.98 -9.07
N ASP A 110 9.24 6.05 -8.35
CA ASP A 110 10.07 5.96 -7.15
C ASP A 110 9.31 5.36 -5.97
N LEU A 111 7.99 5.58 -5.88
CA LEU A 111 7.13 4.92 -4.90
C LEU A 111 6.90 3.45 -5.26
N VAL A 112 6.67 3.13 -6.53
CA VAL A 112 6.56 1.73 -6.99
C VAL A 112 7.83 0.94 -6.66
N LYS A 113 9.03 1.52 -6.88
CA LYS A 113 10.30 0.88 -6.53
C LYS A 113 10.43 0.55 -5.04
N LEU A 114 9.75 1.27 -4.14
CA LEU A 114 9.78 0.95 -2.71
C LEU A 114 9.00 -0.32 -2.36
N THR A 115 8.24 -0.89 -3.30
CA THR A 115 7.46 -2.10 -3.03
C THR A 115 8.32 -3.24 -2.48
N ARG A 116 7.90 -3.78 -1.34
CA ARG A 116 8.45 -4.94 -0.64
C ARG A 116 7.29 -5.68 0.05
N MET A 117 7.04 -6.94 -0.31
CA MET A 117 6.03 -7.77 0.32
C MET A 117 6.37 -9.26 0.12
N GLY A 118 6.48 -10.02 1.22
CA GLY A 118 6.97 -11.40 1.16
C GLY A 118 8.35 -11.49 0.49
N SER A 119 8.45 -12.29 -0.57
CA SER A 119 9.67 -12.41 -1.38
C SER A 119 9.73 -11.45 -2.59
N LEU A 120 8.69 -10.64 -2.79
CA LEU A 120 8.69 -9.58 -3.79
C LEU A 120 9.46 -8.37 -3.26
N ASP A 121 10.51 -8.01 -3.98
CA ASP A 121 11.28 -6.79 -3.77
C ASP A 121 11.50 -6.12 -5.14
N MET A 122 11.04 -4.88 -5.29
CA MET A 122 11.17 -4.09 -6.53
C MET A 122 12.47 -3.29 -6.66
N GLN A 123 13.32 -3.28 -5.63
CA GLN A 123 14.70 -2.78 -5.65
C GLN A 123 15.72 -3.88 -5.93
N ALA A 124 15.37 -5.14 -5.65
CA ALA A 124 16.25 -6.27 -5.87
C ALA A 124 16.73 -6.37 -7.34
N PRO A 125 17.97 -6.85 -7.57
CA PRO A 125 18.48 -7.14 -8.91
C PRO A 125 17.52 -8.06 -9.69
N GLU A 126 17.57 -7.98 -11.02
CA GLU A 126 16.61 -8.67 -11.88
C GLU A 126 16.66 -10.19 -11.69
N SER A 127 15.60 -10.73 -11.07
CA SER A 127 15.23 -12.13 -11.23
C SER A 127 14.17 -12.26 -12.34
N GLY A 128 13.99 -13.45 -12.93
CA GLY A 128 13.10 -13.63 -14.09
C GLY A 128 11.66 -13.09 -13.92
N ALA A 129 11.11 -13.14 -12.70
CA ALA A 129 9.81 -12.55 -12.37
C ALA A 129 9.84 -11.01 -12.32
N VAL A 130 10.96 -10.41 -11.88
CA VAL A 130 11.18 -8.95 -11.85
C VAL A 130 11.45 -8.38 -13.24
N ALA A 131 12.12 -9.15 -14.11
CA ALA A 131 12.32 -8.76 -15.52
C ALA A 131 10.99 -8.66 -16.27
N LEU A 132 10.06 -9.61 -16.05
CA LEU A 132 8.70 -9.52 -16.58
C LEU A 132 8.01 -8.26 -16.04
N LEU A 133 8.08 -7.98 -14.73
CA LEU A 133 7.50 -6.80 -14.10
C LEU A 133 8.02 -5.46 -14.63
N LYS A 134 9.33 -5.32 -14.84
CA LYS A 134 9.91 -4.08 -15.38
C LYS A 134 9.42 -3.80 -16.80
N LYS A 135 9.13 -4.84 -17.58
CA LYS A 135 8.50 -4.71 -18.90
C LYS A 135 7.04 -4.24 -18.80
N LEU A 136 6.34 -4.61 -17.73
CA LEU A 136 4.93 -4.28 -17.48
C LEU A 136 4.73 -2.87 -16.89
N ARG A 137 5.63 -2.38 -16.03
CA ARG A 137 5.51 -1.03 -15.43
C ARG A 137 5.74 0.12 -16.42
N GLY A 138 6.16 -0.21 -17.64
CA GLY A 138 6.62 0.77 -18.62
C GLY A 138 8.06 1.19 -18.39
N SER A 139 8.73 1.50 -19.49
CA SER A 139 9.98 2.26 -19.46
C SER A 139 9.66 3.75 -19.50
N SER A 140 10.61 4.62 -19.14
CA SER A 140 10.50 6.07 -19.33
C SER A 140 10.43 6.50 -20.82
N LYS A 141 10.42 5.55 -21.76
CA LYS A 141 10.25 5.80 -23.19
C LYS A 141 8.78 5.64 -23.61
N PRO A 142 8.29 6.43 -24.58
CA PRO A 142 6.92 6.32 -25.07
C PRO A 142 6.61 4.89 -25.53
N SER A 143 5.63 4.23 -24.91
CA SER A 143 5.20 2.88 -25.28
C SER A 143 4.08 2.94 -26.30
N SER A 144 4.21 2.22 -27.42
CA SER A 144 3.15 2.04 -28.43
C SER A 144 2.00 1.11 -27.99
N GLU A 145 2.04 0.60 -26.76
CA GLU A 145 0.99 -0.25 -26.20
C GLU A 145 -0.22 0.59 -25.76
N THR A 146 -1.39 0.29 -26.34
CA THR A 146 -2.66 0.93 -25.99
C THR A 146 -3.07 0.63 -24.54
N GLY A 147 -3.76 1.57 -23.89
CA GLY A 147 -4.27 1.39 -22.52
C GLY A 147 -5.15 0.14 -22.36
N GLU A 148 -5.89 -0.23 -23.41
CA GLU A 148 -6.69 -1.46 -23.45
C GLU A 148 -5.84 -2.73 -23.30
N LYS A 149 -4.69 -2.80 -23.98
CA LYS A 149 -3.75 -3.93 -23.86
C LYS A 149 -3.18 -4.01 -22.45
N LYS A 150 -2.82 -2.88 -21.85
CA LYS A 150 -2.35 -2.81 -20.45
C LYS A 150 -3.43 -3.28 -19.47
N MET A 151 -4.68 -2.84 -19.63
CA MET A 151 -5.80 -3.28 -18.79
C MET A 151 -6.16 -4.76 -18.98
N ARG A 152 -6.06 -5.28 -20.21
CA ARG A 152 -6.26 -6.73 -20.48
C ARG A 152 -5.19 -7.57 -19.78
N MET A 153 -3.96 -7.11 -19.81
CA MET A 153 -2.83 -7.75 -19.17
C MET A 153 -2.93 -7.71 -17.64
N LEU A 154 -3.27 -6.56 -17.06
CA LEU A 154 -3.54 -6.42 -15.62
C LEU A 154 -4.63 -7.40 -15.15
N ARG A 155 -5.69 -7.62 -15.94
CA ARG A 155 -6.76 -8.59 -15.63
C ARG A 155 -6.36 -10.06 -15.76
N ARG A 156 -5.40 -10.39 -16.65
CA ARG A 156 -5.02 -11.78 -16.94
C ARG A 156 -3.87 -12.28 -16.07
N LEU A 157 -2.91 -11.44 -15.74
CA LEU A 157 -1.71 -11.84 -15.01
C LEU A 157 -2.02 -12.51 -13.65
N PRO A 158 -2.88 -11.94 -12.77
CA PRO A 158 -3.22 -12.59 -11.50
C PRO A 158 -3.86 -13.97 -11.66
N LYS A 159 -4.60 -14.20 -12.76
CA LYS A 159 -5.26 -15.48 -13.05
C LYS A 159 -4.27 -16.56 -13.48
N ILE A 160 -3.14 -16.18 -14.07
CA ILE A 160 -2.07 -17.10 -14.46
C ILE A 160 -1.17 -17.38 -13.25
N LEU A 161 -0.75 -16.31 -12.55
CA LEU A 161 0.18 -16.41 -11.43
C LEU A 161 -0.37 -17.26 -10.27
N LYS A 162 -1.70 -17.41 -10.15
CA LYS A 162 -2.32 -18.23 -9.08
C LYS A 162 -1.86 -19.70 -9.07
N TYR A 163 -1.39 -20.21 -10.22
CA TYR A 163 -0.91 -21.59 -10.35
C TYR A 163 0.60 -21.74 -10.12
N ILE A 164 1.34 -20.65 -9.89
CA ILE A 164 2.80 -20.66 -9.76
C ILE A 164 3.16 -20.35 -8.30
N PRO A 165 3.91 -21.21 -7.59
CA PRO A 165 4.27 -20.98 -6.19
C PRO A 165 5.41 -19.95 -6.03
N GLY A 166 5.73 -19.61 -4.77
CA GLY A 166 6.84 -18.74 -4.41
C GLY A 166 6.60 -17.27 -4.80
N LYS A 167 7.66 -16.58 -5.28
CA LYS A 167 7.64 -15.14 -5.61
C LYS A 167 6.54 -14.72 -6.58
N ALA A 168 6.03 -15.65 -7.40
CA ALA A 168 4.89 -15.39 -8.28
C ALA A 168 3.59 -15.10 -7.51
N GLN A 169 3.39 -15.65 -6.31
CA GLN A 169 2.23 -15.37 -5.46
C GLN A 169 2.30 -13.99 -4.83
N ASP A 170 3.48 -13.56 -4.37
CA ASP A 170 3.66 -12.19 -3.87
C ASP A 170 3.43 -11.16 -4.97
N LEU A 171 3.89 -11.46 -6.19
CA LEU A 171 3.58 -10.67 -7.36
C LEU A 171 2.08 -10.67 -7.70
N ARG A 172 1.42 -11.83 -7.60
CA ARG A 172 -0.02 -11.91 -7.78
C ARG A 172 -0.74 -11.03 -6.75
N ALA A 173 -0.35 -11.08 -5.49
CA ALA A 173 -0.92 -10.28 -4.43
C ALA A 173 -0.75 -8.78 -4.70
N TRP A 174 0.43 -8.33 -5.16
CA TRP A 174 0.65 -6.94 -5.59
C TRP A 174 -0.32 -6.50 -6.70
N PHE A 175 -0.54 -7.34 -7.71
CA PHE A 175 -1.54 -7.04 -8.74
C PHE A 175 -2.99 -7.06 -8.21
N LEU A 176 -3.30 -7.93 -7.25
CA LEU A 176 -4.62 -7.97 -6.63
C LEU A 176 -4.88 -6.69 -5.83
N VAL A 177 -3.90 -6.19 -5.07
CA VAL A 177 -4.02 -4.88 -4.39
C VAL A 177 -4.37 -3.78 -5.40
N MET A 178 -3.68 -3.75 -6.55
CA MET A 178 -3.99 -2.80 -7.62
C MET A 178 -5.41 -2.97 -8.16
N GLN A 179 -5.86 -4.20 -8.39
CA GLN A 179 -7.20 -4.48 -8.92
C GLN A 179 -8.31 -4.12 -7.92
N TYR A 180 -8.14 -4.50 -6.66
CA TYR A 180 -9.09 -4.22 -5.59
C TYR A 180 -9.22 -2.72 -5.35
N TRP A 181 -8.09 -2.01 -5.33
CA TRP A 181 -8.11 -0.56 -5.20
C TRP A 181 -8.88 0.12 -6.34
N LEU A 182 -8.66 -0.32 -7.58
CA LEU A 182 -9.36 0.22 -8.75
C LEU A 182 -10.85 -0.17 -8.80
N GLY A 183 -11.24 -1.24 -8.11
CA GLY A 183 -12.64 -1.65 -7.97
C GLY A 183 -13.39 -0.80 -6.93
N GLY A 184 -12.73 -0.45 -5.82
CA GLY A 184 -13.18 0.57 -4.87
C GLY A 184 -14.45 0.25 -4.07
N THR A 185 -14.98 -0.98 -4.15
CA THR A 185 -16.14 -1.40 -3.35
C THR A 185 -15.73 -1.81 -1.93
N ASP A 186 -16.68 -1.83 -1.01
CA ASP A 186 -16.46 -2.27 0.38
C ASP A 186 -15.91 -3.70 0.47
N GLU A 187 -16.28 -4.56 -0.47
CA GLU A 187 -15.82 -5.96 -0.55
C GLU A 187 -14.45 -6.09 -1.20
N ASN A 188 -14.01 -5.06 -1.95
CA ASN A 188 -12.68 -5.03 -2.54
C ASN A 188 -11.62 -4.58 -1.54
N ILE A 189 -11.97 -3.61 -0.70
CA ILE A 189 -11.12 -3.10 0.38
C ILE A 189 -10.99 -4.15 1.48
#